data_AF-I8IJD2-F1
#
_entry.id   AF-I8IJD2-F1
#
_cell.length_a   1.000
_cell.length_b   1.000
_cell.length_c   1.000
_cell.angle_alpha   90.00
_cell.angle_beta   90.00
_cell.angle_gamma   90.00
#
_symmetry.space_group_name_H-M   'P 1'
#
loop_
_entity.id
_entity.type
_entity.pdbx_description
1 polymer ?
#
loop_
_entity_poly.entity_id
_entity_poly.type
_entity_poly.pdbx_seq_one_letter_code
_entity_poly.pdbx_strand_id
1 'polypeptide(L)'
;MLNTNVPFSAFICGVQGSGKSHTTSCIIENCSLPLPTLGALKQPLSTLVLNFNEYSSNVGAQPCEAAFLSSVLPEWSKQGLFIRVRVLVPPSNFYNLKKMYSQIPNVEVQPFRLKPHHLNISTLLSLMCVGNGDQMPLYMSQVIRVLREMAIENKGGTFDYLDFRKRLEDLNLNRMQTPFLHQRLDLLDSYLDLKGEHNGDYFIDGGITILDLSCPFMDQATTCLLFRIAIELFLHAHSSRGKMIVADEAHKVRNT
;
A
#
# COMPACT_ATOMS: atom_id res chain seq x y z
N MET A 1 16.79 16.24 18.61
CA MET A 1 15.37 15.90 18.85
C MET A 1 14.55 16.55 17.76
N LEU A 2 13.62 15.80 17.16
CA LEU A 2 12.76 16.29 16.08
C LEU A 2 11.42 16.73 16.69
N ASN A 3 10.90 17.90 16.30
CA ASN A 3 9.58 18.32 16.77
C ASN A 3 8.50 17.66 15.90
N THR A 4 7.93 16.57 16.41
CA THR A 4 6.95 15.72 15.72
C THR A 4 5.52 16.26 15.77
N ASN A 5 5.27 17.39 16.45
CA ASN A 5 3.94 18.00 16.53
C ASN A 5 3.65 19.03 15.43
N VAL A 6 4.64 19.32 14.59
CA VAL A 6 4.50 20.21 13.43
C VAL A 6 4.77 19.43 12.16
N PRO A 7 4.04 19.67 11.05
CA PRO A 7 4.31 19.01 9.79
C PRO A 7 5.74 19.27 9.32
N PHE A 8 6.42 18.22 8.87
CA PHE A 8 7.75 18.32 8.29
C PHE A 8 7.90 17.34 7.13
N SER A 9 8.95 17.54 6.34
CA SER A 9 9.39 16.58 5.32
C SER A 9 10.89 16.42 5.43
N ALA A 10 11.37 15.19 5.28
CA ALA A 10 12.79 14.86 5.36
C ALA A 10 13.17 13.96 4.18
N PHE A 11 14.34 14.22 3.62
CA PHE A 11 14.97 13.37 2.61
C PHE A 11 16.27 12.83 3.19
N ILE A 12 16.42 11.51 3.21
CA ILE A 12 17.60 10.83 3.75
C ILE A 12 18.37 10.24 2.57
N CYS A 13 19.54 10.79 2.30
CA CYS A 13 20.41 10.38 1.20
C CYS A 13 21.75 9.89 1.73
N GLY A 14 22.34 8.93 1.03
CA GLY A 14 23.60 8.30 1.45
C GLY A 14 23.88 7.02 0.65
N VAL A 15 25.14 6.61 0.65
CA VAL A 15 25.58 5.38 -0.02
C VAL A 15 24.93 4.13 0.60
N GLN A 16 24.97 2.99 -0.11
CA GLN A 16 24.49 1.74 0.46
C GLN A 16 25.27 1.42 1.75
N GLY A 17 24.55 1.00 2.80
CA GLY A 17 25.15 0.72 4.11
C GLY A 17 25.45 1.95 4.99
N SER A 18 25.12 3.18 4.56
CA SER A 18 25.38 4.39 5.36
C SER A 18 24.40 4.65 6.51
N GLY A 19 23.57 3.66 6.89
CA GLY A 19 22.59 3.80 7.98
C GLY A 19 21.35 4.65 7.65
N LYS A 20 20.95 4.76 6.37
CA LYS A 20 19.74 5.49 5.96
C LYS A 20 18.48 4.93 6.64
N SER A 21 18.23 3.64 6.46
CA SER A 21 17.06 2.94 7.00
C SER A 21 17.06 2.95 8.53
N HIS A 22 18.23 2.85 9.17
CA HIS A 22 18.39 3.10 10.61
C HIS A 22 17.95 4.53 11.01
N THR A 23 18.41 5.56 10.29
CA THR A 23 18.01 6.96 10.55
C THR A 23 16.51 7.14 10.37
N THR A 24 15.93 6.56 9.33
CA THR A 24 14.48 6.55 9.09
C THR A 24 13.74 5.90 10.27
N SER A 25 14.19 4.74 10.73
CA SER A 25 13.62 4.04 11.89
C SER A 25 13.67 4.87 13.16
N CYS A 26 14.78 5.60 13.43
CA CYS A 26 14.84 6.52 14.57
C CYS A 26 13.81 7.66 14.47
N ILE A 27 13.55 8.19 13.28
CA ILE A 27 12.51 9.21 13.08
C ILE A 27 11.12 8.60 13.32
N ILE A 28 10.85 7.42 12.76
CA ILE A 28 9.58 6.71 12.97
C ILE A 28 9.37 6.41 14.46
N GLU A 29 10.41 5.96 15.17
CA GLU A 29 10.38 5.70 16.61
C GLU A 29 10.00 6.96 17.39
N ASN A 30 10.62 8.11 17.07
CA ASN A 30 10.32 9.39 17.72
C ASN A 30 8.90 9.89 17.43
N CYS A 31 8.32 9.51 16.29
CA CYS A 31 6.92 9.77 15.95
C CYS A 31 5.93 8.77 16.59
N SER A 32 6.41 7.64 17.09
CA SER A 32 5.58 6.53 17.58
C SER A 32 5.55 6.42 19.11
N LEU A 33 6.65 6.76 19.79
CA LEU A 33 6.78 6.63 21.24
C LEU A 33 6.79 7.99 21.95
N PRO A 34 5.82 8.27 22.85
CA PRO A 34 5.82 9.48 23.65
C PRO A 34 6.79 9.33 24.82
N LEU A 35 8.04 9.73 24.60
CA LEU A 35 9.10 9.73 25.61
C LEU A 35 9.37 11.16 26.08
N PRO A 36 8.96 11.56 27.31
CA PRO A 36 9.14 12.93 27.82
C PRO A 36 10.60 13.40 27.83
N THR A 37 11.55 12.46 27.94
CA THR A 37 12.99 12.71 27.89
C THR A 37 13.50 13.04 26.48
N LEU A 38 12.79 12.66 25.43
CA LEU A 38 13.14 12.89 24.02
C LEU A 38 12.39 14.07 23.38
N GLY A 39 11.34 14.57 24.04
CA GLY A 39 10.51 15.66 23.55
C GLY A 39 9.04 15.48 23.92
N ALA A 40 8.24 16.50 23.63
CA ALA A 40 6.82 16.49 23.95
C ALA A 40 5.99 15.99 22.74
N LEU A 41 5.92 14.68 22.50
CA LEU A 41 4.97 14.12 21.51
C LEU A 41 3.56 14.14 22.10
N LYS A 42 2.65 14.95 21.57
CA LYS A 42 1.26 15.05 22.08
C LYS A 42 0.49 13.74 21.95
N GLN A 43 0.68 13.06 20.83
CA GLN A 43 0.06 11.76 20.52
C GLN A 43 0.92 11.01 19.50
N PRO A 44 1.05 9.68 19.59
CA PRO A 44 1.68 8.86 18.53
C PRO A 44 1.06 9.15 17.18
N LEU A 45 1.89 9.25 16.13
CA LEU A 45 1.43 9.36 14.74
C LEU A 45 1.04 7.96 14.23
N SER A 46 0.09 7.91 13.30
CA SER A 46 -0.01 6.74 12.42
C SER A 46 1.06 6.87 11.34
N THR A 47 1.77 5.79 11.08
CA THR A 47 2.84 5.73 10.07
C THR A 47 2.50 4.71 9.00
N LEU A 48 2.58 5.11 7.73
CA LEU A 48 2.53 4.22 6.57
C LEU A 48 3.94 4.12 5.96
N VAL A 49 4.50 2.91 5.93
CA VAL A 49 5.80 2.63 5.29
C VAL A 49 5.53 1.88 3.98
N LEU A 50 6.03 2.38 2.87
CA LEU A 50 5.92 1.77 1.55
C LEU A 50 7.23 1.00 1.28
N ASN A 51 7.13 -0.31 1.09
CA ASN A 51 8.27 -1.19 0.85
C ASN A 51 8.09 -1.98 -0.44
N PHE A 52 9.10 -1.94 -1.29
CA PHE A 52 9.16 -2.73 -2.53
C PHE A 52 10.60 -3.12 -2.83
N ASN A 53 10.83 -4.43 -2.91
CA ASN A 53 12.07 -5.01 -3.38
C ASN A 53 11.81 -5.84 -4.64
N GLU A 54 12.49 -5.49 -5.73
CA GLU A 54 12.48 -6.31 -6.93
C GLU A 54 13.00 -7.70 -6.60
N TYR A 55 12.24 -8.71 -7.02
CA TYR A 55 12.54 -10.10 -6.72
C TYR A 55 13.70 -10.57 -7.60
N SER A 56 14.94 -10.40 -7.14
CA SER A 56 16.11 -11.01 -7.78
C SER A 56 16.27 -12.44 -7.25
N SER A 57 16.43 -13.42 -8.14
CA SER A 57 16.41 -14.86 -7.83
C SER A 57 17.49 -15.36 -6.86
N ASN A 58 18.42 -14.50 -6.42
CA ASN A 58 19.60 -14.90 -5.64
C ASN A 58 19.73 -14.21 -4.27
N VAL A 59 18.84 -13.29 -3.89
CA VAL A 59 18.86 -12.63 -2.58
C VAL A 59 17.52 -12.89 -1.91
N GLY A 60 17.52 -13.66 -0.81
CA GLY A 60 16.32 -13.86 0.00
C GLY A 60 15.73 -12.50 0.38
N ALA A 61 14.45 -12.31 0.12
CA ALA A 61 13.74 -11.10 0.52
C ALA A 61 13.99 -10.87 2.02
N GLN A 62 14.47 -9.67 2.35
CA GLN A 62 14.63 -9.24 3.74
C GLN A 62 13.37 -8.49 4.17
N PRO A 63 12.96 -8.61 5.44
CA PRO A 63 11.88 -7.81 5.97
C PRO A 63 12.25 -6.32 5.94
N CYS A 64 11.25 -5.46 5.78
CA CYS A 64 11.41 -4.02 5.95
C CYS A 64 11.99 -3.72 7.34
N GLU A 65 13.05 -2.92 7.41
CA GLU A 65 13.74 -2.63 8.68
C GLU A 65 12.81 -1.99 9.72
N ALA A 66 11.83 -1.19 9.27
CA ALA A 66 10.84 -0.58 10.14
C ALA A 66 10.00 -1.62 10.92
N ALA A 67 9.94 -2.88 10.48
CA ALA A 67 9.23 -3.92 11.20
C ALA A 67 9.90 -4.25 12.54
N PHE A 68 11.22 -4.10 12.66
CA PHE A 68 11.95 -4.34 13.90
C PHE A 68 11.62 -3.34 15.01
N LEU A 69 10.96 -2.22 14.70
CA LEU A 69 10.44 -1.28 15.71
C LEU A 69 9.38 -1.91 16.64
N SER A 70 8.78 -3.03 16.24
CA SER A 70 7.93 -3.86 17.11
C SER A 70 8.70 -4.57 18.24
N SER A 71 10.01 -4.70 18.10
CA SER A 71 10.92 -5.38 19.03
C SER A 71 11.54 -4.38 20.00
N VAL A 72 10.68 -3.74 20.80
CA VAL A 72 11.11 -2.78 21.84
C VAL A 72 11.90 -3.48 22.95
N LEU A 73 12.82 -2.73 23.56
CA LEU A 73 13.62 -3.24 24.68
C LEU A 73 12.74 -3.73 25.85
N PRO A 74 13.14 -4.80 26.56
CA PRO A 74 12.37 -5.34 27.68
C PRO A 74 12.09 -4.32 28.79
N GLU A 75 13.00 -3.38 29.04
CA GLU A 75 12.78 -2.33 30.05
C GLU A 75 11.64 -1.39 29.68
N TRP A 76 11.52 -1.06 28.39
CA TRP A 76 10.46 -0.16 27.87
C TRP A 76 9.12 -0.90 27.80
N SER A 77 9.14 -2.18 27.44
CA SER A 77 7.97 -3.05 27.45
C SER A 77 7.34 -3.14 28.85
N LYS A 78 8.16 -3.25 29.90
CA LYS A 78 7.70 -3.25 31.32
C LYS A 78 7.05 -1.92 31.73
N GLN A 79 7.40 -0.82 31.07
CA GLN A 79 6.80 0.50 31.30
C GLN A 79 5.54 0.72 30.44
N GLY A 80 5.08 -0.30 29.71
CA GLY A 80 3.90 -0.22 28.84
C GLY A 80 4.15 0.46 27.51
N LEU A 81 5.41 0.70 27.13
CA LEU A 81 5.77 1.26 25.83
C LEU A 81 5.91 0.13 24.81
N PHE A 82 5.11 0.18 23.75
CA PHE A 82 5.18 -0.73 22.63
C PHE A 82 4.79 0.00 21.35
N ILE A 83 5.34 -0.46 20.22
CA ILE A 83 4.96 0.03 18.89
C ILE A 83 4.23 -1.11 18.18
N ARG A 84 2.96 -0.89 17.85
CA ARG A 84 2.21 -1.86 17.05
C ARG A 84 2.65 -1.77 15.60
N VAL A 85 3.02 -2.92 15.03
CA VAL A 85 3.41 -3.03 13.62
C VAL A 85 2.47 -4.00 12.93
N ARG A 86 1.88 -3.56 11.81
CA ARG A 86 1.17 -4.39 10.86
C ARG A 86 1.85 -4.35 9.51
N VAL A 87 1.95 -5.50 8.85
CA VAL A 87 2.42 -5.63 7.48
C VAL A 87 1.28 -6.09 6.59
N LEU A 88 0.95 -5.26 5.61
CA LEU A 88 0.03 -5.53 4.53
C LEU A 88 0.82 -6.08 3.34
N VAL A 89 0.46 -7.27 2.86
CA VAL A 89 1.23 -7.97 1.81
C VAL A 89 0.34 -8.47 0.66
N PRO A 90 0.85 -8.56 -0.58
CA PRO A 90 0.11 -9.13 -1.70
C PRO A 90 -0.38 -10.56 -1.40
N PRO A 91 -1.65 -10.90 -1.72
CA PRO A 91 -2.16 -12.26 -1.55
C PRO A 91 -1.31 -13.32 -2.26
N SER A 92 -0.75 -12.96 -3.42
CA SER A 92 0.09 -13.82 -4.25
C SER A 92 1.48 -14.13 -3.68
N ASN A 93 1.95 -13.39 -2.67
CA ASN A 93 3.20 -13.70 -1.95
C ASN A 93 3.01 -13.77 -0.42
N PHE A 94 1.76 -13.93 0.04
CA PHE A 94 1.40 -13.82 1.45
C PHE A 94 2.17 -14.79 2.34
N TYR A 95 2.23 -16.08 1.98
CA TYR A 95 2.85 -17.10 2.84
C TYR A 95 4.35 -16.91 3.00
N ASN A 96 5.05 -16.49 1.94
CA ASN A 96 6.49 -16.24 1.99
C ASN A 96 6.80 -15.03 2.87
N LEU A 97 6.09 -13.92 2.66
CA LEU A 97 6.27 -12.71 3.45
C LEU A 97 5.82 -12.92 4.91
N LYS A 98 4.73 -13.65 5.14
CA LYS A 98 4.29 -14.02 6.50
C LYS A 98 5.35 -14.85 7.22
N LYS A 99 5.94 -15.84 6.55
CA LYS A 99 7.04 -16.64 7.12
C LYS A 99 8.25 -15.76 7.46
N MET A 100 8.63 -14.85 6.56
CA MET A 100 9.72 -13.90 6.77
C MET A 100 9.47 -12.99 7.97
N TYR A 101 8.33 -12.30 8.02
CA TYR A 101 7.98 -11.39 9.11
C TYR A 101 7.68 -12.11 10.44
N SER A 102 7.30 -13.39 10.43
CA SER A 102 7.06 -14.16 11.67
C SER A 102 8.30 -14.35 12.55
N GLN A 103 9.49 -14.06 12.03
CA GLN A 103 10.74 -14.05 12.78
C GLN A 103 10.87 -12.81 13.68
N ILE A 104 10.04 -11.78 13.47
CA ILE A 104 10.03 -10.55 14.24
C ILE A 104 8.85 -10.61 15.22
N PRO A 105 9.08 -10.46 16.55
CA PRO A 105 8.01 -10.50 17.53
C PRO A 105 7.04 -9.34 17.35
N ASN A 106 5.77 -9.55 17.72
CA ASN A 106 4.73 -8.50 17.75
C ASN A 106 4.39 -7.86 16.38
N VAL A 107 4.72 -8.54 15.27
CA VAL A 107 4.31 -8.12 13.92
C VAL A 107 3.04 -8.86 13.49
N GLU A 108 2.01 -8.10 13.13
CA GLU A 108 0.79 -8.64 12.53
C GLU A 108 0.91 -8.64 11.00
N VAL A 109 0.75 -9.79 10.34
CA VAL A 109 0.77 -9.87 8.86
C VAL A 109 -0.63 -10.14 8.32
N GLN A 110 -1.12 -9.26 7.44
CA GLN A 110 -2.43 -9.35 6.81
C GLN A 110 -2.32 -9.24 5.28
N PRO A 111 -3.19 -9.94 4.51
CA PRO A 111 -3.26 -9.74 3.07
C PRO A 111 -3.79 -8.34 2.75
N PHE A 112 -3.19 -7.68 1.76
CA PHE A 112 -3.67 -6.43 1.20
C PHE A 112 -4.61 -6.73 0.03
N ARG A 113 -5.91 -6.52 0.24
CA ARG A 113 -6.93 -6.55 -0.82
C ARG A 113 -7.75 -5.28 -0.75
N LEU A 114 -7.92 -4.58 -1.87
CA LEU A 114 -8.74 -3.39 -1.97
C LEU A 114 -10.22 -3.76 -1.87
N LYS A 115 -11.00 -2.99 -1.11
CA LYS A 115 -12.45 -3.10 -1.13
C LYS A 115 -12.99 -2.43 -2.40
N PRO A 116 -14.06 -2.96 -3.02
CA PRO A 116 -14.64 -2.38 -4.24
C PRO A 116 -14.96 -0.88 -4.13
N HIS A 117 -15.41 -0.42 -2.97
CA HIS A 117 -15.72 1.00 -2.73
C HIS A 117 -14.48 1.91 -2.62
N HIS A 118 -13.27 1.35 -2.53
CA HIS A 118 -12.03 2.13 -2.65
C HIS A 118 -11.70 2.46 -4.11
N LEU A 119 -12.35 1.80 -5.07
CA LEU A 119 -12.12 2.06 -6.47
C LEU A 119 -12.90 3.30 -6.91
N ASN A 120 -12.21 4.16 -7.65
CA ASN A 120 -12.82 5.24 -8.41
C ASN A 120 -12.44 5.08 -9.89
N ILE A 121 -13.04 5.92 -10.74
CA ILE A 121 -12.82 5.87 -12.19
C ILE A 121 -11.34 6.03 -12.55
N SER A 122 -10.62 6.96 -11.89
CA SER A 122 -9.19 7.18 -12.14
C SER A 122 -8.35 5.96 -11.75
N THR A 123 -8.66 5.33 -10.63
CA THR A 123 -8.01 4.11 -10.16
C THR A 123 -8.23 2.96 -11.14
N LEU A 124 -9.45 2.78 -11.64
CA LEU A 124 -9.76 1.76 -12.63
C LEU A 124 -9.06 1.99 -13.95
N LEU A 125 -9.11 3.22 -14.49
CA LEU A 125 -8.37 3.55 -15.71
C LEU A 125 -6.89 3.24 -15.55
N SER A 126 -6.30 3.61 -14.41
CA SER A 126 -4.90 3.32 -14.12
C SER A 126 -4.65 1.81 -14.09
N LEU A 127 -5.47 1.03 -13.37
CA LEU A 127 -5.29 -0.42 -13.24
C LEU A 127 -5.47 -1.15 -14.57
N MET A 128 -6.40 -0.69 -15.42
CA MET A 128 -6.68 -1.26 -16.74
C MET A 128 -5.63 -0.88 -17.79
N CYS A 129 -4.90 0.23 -17.60
CA CYS A 129 -3.83 0.68 -18.49
C CYS A 129 -2.45 0.09 -18.15
N VAL A 130 -2.24 -0.44 -16.94
CA VAL A 130 -0.92 -0.93 -16.50
C VAL A 130 -0.49 -2.17 -17.29
N GLY A 131 0.76 -2.15 -17.76
CA GLY A 131 1.46 -3.33 -18.28
C GLY A 131 1.34 -3.61 -19.79
N ASN A 132 0.93 -2.63 -20.60
CA ASN A 132 1.14 -2.67 -22.04
C ASN A 132 2.03 -1.49 -22.42
N GLY A 133 2.96 -1.64 -23.38
CA GLY A 133 3.79 -0.54 -23.88
C GLY A 133 2.98 0.65 -24.40
N ASP A 134 3.62 1.60 -25.08
CA ASP A 134 3.02 2.88 -25.54
C ASP A 134 1.69 2.81 -26.34
N GLN A 135 1.20 1.62 -26.70
CA GLN A 135 -0.05 1.43 -27.42
C GLN A 135 -1.20 0.96 -26.52
N MET A 136 -2.23 1.80 -26.43
CA MET A 136 -3.47 1.51 -25.72
C MET A 136 -4.22 0.32 -26.36
N PRO A 137 -4.63 -0.72 -25.60
CA PRO A 137 -5.38 -1.83 -26.13
C PRO A 137 -6.69 -1.39 -26.77
N LEU A 138 -7.08 -2.03 -27.88
CA LEU A 138 -8.27 -1.61 -28.65
C LEU A 138 -9.59 -1.66 -27.83
N TYR A 139 -9.69 -2.58 -26.86
CA TYR A 139 -10.85 -2.67 -25.96
C TYR A 139 -10.99 -1.47 -25.01
N MET A 140 -9.91 -0.71 -24.76
CA MET A 140 -9.93 0.39 -23.80
C MET A 140 -10.87 1.52 -24.23
N SER A 141 -11.09 1.70 -25.54
CA SER A 141 -12.10 2.64 -26.04
C SER A 141 -13.50 2.34 -25.49
N GLN A 142 -13.84 1.05 -25.35
CA GLN A 142 -15.12 0.60 -24.82
C GLN A 142 -15.16 0.70 -23.30
N VAL A 143 -14.08 0.34 -22.61
CA VAL A 143 -13.95 0.50 -21.16
C VAL A 143 -14.11 1.97 -20.75
N ILE A 144 -13.44 2.90 -21.44
CA ILE A 144 -13.54 4.34 -21.20
C ILE A 144 -14.97 4.84 -21.45
N ARG A 145 -15.66 4.32 -22.48
CA ARG A 145 -17.06 4.67 -22.74
C ARG A 145 -17.96 4.28 -21.56
N VAL A 146 -17.87 3.03 -21.09
CA VAL A 146 -18.65 2.55 -19.94
C VAL A 146 -18.36 3.39 -18.68
N LEU A 147 -17.10 3.65 -18.38
CA LEU A 147 -16.72 4.47 -17.22
C LEU A 147 -17.27 5.90 -17.32
N ARG A 148 -17.31 6.48 -18.53
CA ARG A 148 -17.89 7.81 -18.76
C ARG A 148 -19.39 7.83 -18.55
N GLU A 149 -20.11 6.83 -19.06
CA GLU A 149 -21.56 6.69 -18.86
C GLU A 149 -21.88 6.58 -17.38
N MET A 150 -21.17 5.73 -16.64
CA MET A 150 -21.31 5.61 -15.19
C MET A 150 -21.02 6.92 -14.47
N ALA A 151 -20.00 7.69 -14.89
CA ALA A 151 -19.71 9.00 -14.31
C ALA A 151 -20.88 9.99 -14.44
N ILE A 152 -21.52 10.01 -15.61
CA ILE A 152 -22.67 10.87 -15.92
C ILE A 152 -23.88 10.45 -15.09
N GLU A 153 -24.17 9.14 -15.05
CA GLU A 153 -25.32 8.58 -14.32
C GLU A 153 -25.20 8.74 -12.81
N ASN A 154 -23.99 8.58 -12.26
CA ASN A 154 -23.75 8.66 -10.82
C ASN A 154 -23.87 10.08 -10.26
N LYS A 155 -23.90 11.14 -11.09
CA LYS A 155 -24.08 12.55 -10.64
C LYS A 155 -23.19 12.97 -9.46
N GLY A 156 -21.95 12.46 -9.42
CA GLY A 156 -20.99 12.70 -8.33
C GLY A 156 -21.04 11.70 -7.16
N GLY A 157 -21.82 10.62 -7.28
CA GLY A 157 -21.87 9.52 -6.33
C GLY A 157 -20.66 8.59 -6.39
N THR A 158 -20.66 7.57 -5.53
CA THR A 158 -19.60 6.55 -5.46
C THR A 158 -19.64 5.64 -6.66
N PHE A 159 -18.46 5.25 -7.15
CA PHE A 159 -18.32 4.29 -8.22
C PHE A 159 -18.71 2.87 -7.75
N ASP A 160 -19.50 2.15 -8.54
CA ASP A 160 -19.90 0.76 -8.28
C ASP A 160 -19.14 -0.21 -9.19
N TYR A 161 -18.22 -0.98 -8.61
CA TYR A 161 -17.43 -1.95 -9.35
C TYR A 161 -18.25 -3.11 -9.92
N LEU A 162 -19.30 -3.55 -9.23
CA LEU A 162 -20.11 -4.67 -9.68
C LEU A 162 -21.00 -4.28 -10.87
N ASP A 163 -21.54 -3.06 -10.86
CA ASP A 163 -22.25 -2.51 -12.02
C ASP A 163 -21.31 -2.36 -13.23
N PHE A 164 -20.08 -1.88 -13.01
CA PHE A 164 -19.06 -1.81 -14.06
C PHE A 164 -18.78 -3.18 -14.70
N ARG A 165 -18.64 -4.23 -13.88
CA ARG A 165 -18.41 -5.60 -14.36
C ARG A 165 -19.57 -6.09 -15.22
N LYS A 166 -20.79 -5.89 -14.76
CA LYS A 166 -22.00 -6.27 -15.50
C LYS A 166 -22.07 -5.55 -16.85
N ARG A 167 -21.84 -4.23 -16.87
CA ARG A 167 -21.85 -3.45 -18.12
C ARG A 167 -20.79 -3.92 -19.11
N LEU A 168 -19.62 -4.36 -18.65
CA LEU A 168 -18.58 -4.92 -19.52
C LEU A 168 -18.95 -6.29 -20.09
N GLU A 169 -19.61 -7.15 -19.32
CA GLU A 169 -20.11 -8.45 -19.77
C GLU A 169 -21.21 -8.30 -20.83
N ASP A 170 -22.05 -7.27 -20.70
CA ASP A 170 -23.09 -6.92 -21.67
C ASP A 170 -22.54 -6.32 -22.98
N LEU A 171 -21.23 -6.00 -23.05
CA LEU A 171 -20.61 -5.55 -24.29
C LEU A 171 -20.41 -6.71 -25.25
N ASN A 172 -20.97 -6.58 -26.46
CA ASN A 172 -20.67 -7.44 -27.61
C ASN A 172 -19.29 -7.11 -28.21
N LEU A 173 -18.22 -7.23 -27.41
CA LEU A 173 -16.86 -7.07 -27.89
C LEU A 173 -16.54 -8.12 -28.97
N ASN A 174 -15.67 -7.74 -29.90
CA ASN A 174 -15.15 -8.68 -30.88
C ASN A 174 -14.43 -9.83 -30.16
N ARG A 175 -14.64 -11.07 -30.62
CA ARG A 175 -14.01 -12.30 -30.09
C ARG A 175 -12.49 -12.19 -29.91
N MET A 176 -11.80 -11.37 -30.70
CA MET A 176 -10.35 -11.17 -30.56
C MET A 176 -9.96 -10.29 -29.35
N GLN A 177 -10.84 -9.42 -28.88
CA GLN A 177 -10.58 -8.48 -27.79
C GLN A 177 -11.02 -9.01 -26.42
N THR A 178 -12.10 -9.79 -26.40
CA THR A 178 -12.71 -10.35 -25.19
C THR A 178 -11.69 -11.07 -24.28
N PRO A 179 -10.81 -11.96 -24.78
CA PRO A 179 -9.86 -12.66 -23.91
C PRO A 179 -8.87 -11.73 -23.20
N PHE A 180 -8.37 -10.69 -23.87
CA PHE A 180 -7.41 -9.75 -23.28
C PHE A 180 -8.04 -8.86 -22.22
N LEU A 181 -9.30 -8.46 -22.42
CA LEU A 181 -10.04 -7.73 -21.40
C LEU A 181 -10.27 -8.60 -20.17
N HIS A 182 -10.72 -9.85 -20.34
CA HIS A 182 -10.94 -10.77 -19.21
C HIS A 182 -9.66 -11.03 -18.42
N GLN A 183 -8.52 -11.26 -19.07
CA GLN A 183 -7.24 -11.41 -18.37
C GLN A 183 -6.90 -10.20 -17.49
N ARG A 184 -7.23 -8.98 -17.93
CA ARG A 184 -7.02 -7.75 -17.14
C ARG A 184 -8.01 -7.62 -16.00
N LEU A 185 -9.28 -7.98 -16.24
CA LEU A 185 -10.31 -8.02 -15.22
C LEU A 185 -10.02 -9.08 -14.14
N ASP A 186 -9.48 -10.24 -14.52
CA ASP A 186 -9.06 -11.29 -13.59
C ASP A 186 -7.88 -10.83 -12.71
N LEU A 187 -6.91 -10.14 -13.32
CA LEU A 187 -5.81 -9.54 -12.58
C LEU A 187 -6.31 -8.46 -11.61
N LEU A 188 -7.21 -7.60 -12.06
CA LEU A 188 -7.85 -6.60 -11.21
C LEU A 188 -8.56 -7.24 -10.02
N ASP A 189 -9.40 -8.24 -10.25
CA ASP A 189 -10.10 -8.97 -9.18
C ASP A 189 -9.17 -9.62 -8.18
N SER A 190 -8.00 -10.07 -8.62
CA SER A 190 -7.01 -10.68 -7.74
C SER A 190 -6.53 -9.70 -6.64
N TYR A 191 -6.63 -8.39 -6.89
CA TYR A 191 -6.34 -7.35 -5.90
C TYR A 191 -7.54 -6.98 -5.03
N LEU A 192 -8.75 -7.42 -5.36
CA LEU A 192 -9.98 -7.01 -4.69
C LEU A 192 -10.46 -8.02 -3.64
N ASP A 193 -11.10 -7.50 -2.60
CA ASP A 193 -11.92 -8.28 -1.68
C ASP A 193 -13.39 -8.22 -2.12
N LEU A 194 -13.73 -9.04 -3.11
CA LEU A 194 -15.09 -9.13 -3.65
C LEU A 194 -16.05 -9.89 -2.72
N LYS A 195 -15.52 -10.71 -1.81
CA LYS A 195 -16.30 -11.54 -0.90
C LYS A 195 -16.56 -10.87 0.45
N GLY A 196 -15.91 -9.74 0.72
CA GLY A 196 -15.97 -9.08 2.03
C GLY A 196 -15.36 -9.93 3.15
N GLU A 197 -14.38 -10.77 2.81
CA GLU A 197 -13.71 -11.65 3.78
C GLU A 197 -12.78 -10.84 4.72
N HIS A 198 -12.41 -9.62 4.33
CA HIS A 198 -11.52 -8.74 5.08
C HIS A 198 -12.23 -7.46 5.57
N ASN A 199 -12.98 -7.60 6.67
CA ASN A 199 -13.67 -6.47 7.31
C ASN A 199 -12.78 -5.58 8.20
N GLY A 200 -11.49 -5.92 8.36
CA GLY A 200 -10.55 -5.11 9.13
C GLY A 200 -10.28 -3.74 8.52
N ASP A 201 -9.90 -2.79 9.39
CA ASP A 201 -9.19 -1.57 8.97
C ASP A 201 -7.77 -1.96 8.56
N TYR A 202 -7.25 -1.35 7.48
CA TYR A 202 -5.87 -1.58 7.05
C TYR A 202 -4.87 -0.95 8.01
N PHE A 203 -5.17 0.25 8.51
CA PHE A 203 -4.17 1.10 9.15
C PHE A 203 -4.31 1.14 10.66
N ILE A 204 -3.18 1.03 11.35
CA ILE A 204 -3.17 1.16 12.82
C ILE A 204 -3.28 2.62 13.22
N ASP A 205 -4.24 2.93 14.09
CA ASP A 205 -4.32 4.23 14.77
C ASP A 205 -3.17 4.39 15.78
N GLY A 206 -2.25 5.34 15.53
CA GLY A 206 -1.08 5.57 16.39
C GLY A 206 0.01 4.47 16.33
N GLY A 207 0.08 3.68 15.26
CA GLY A 207 1.11 2.65 15.06
C GLY A 207 1.67 2.66 13.64
N ILE A 208 2.44 1.62 13.30
CA ILE A 208 3.13 1.49 12.01
C ILE A 208 2.40 0.46 11.15
N THR A 209 2.01 0.87 9.94
CA THR A 209 1.51 -0.01 8.89
C THR A 209 2.54 -0.04 7.76
N ILE A 210 3.09 -1.20 7.45
CA ILE A 210 4.03 -1.42 6.35
C ILE A 210 3.23 -2.04 5.20
N LEU A 211 3.22 -1.39 4.04
CA LEU A 211 2.72 -1.97 2.80
C LEU A 211 3.91 -2.55 2.03
N ASP A 212 4.11 -3.85 2.14
CA ASP A 212 5.22 -4.57 1.51
C ASP A 212 4.73 -5.30 0.26
N LEU A 213 4.96 -4.68 -0.90
CA LEU A 213 4.54 -5.18 -2.20
C LEU A 213 5.62 -6.04 -2.89
N SER A 214 6.62 -6.52 -2.14
CA SER A 214 7.71 -7.37 -2.67
C SER A 214 7.16 -8.73 -3.10
N CYS A 215 6.78 -8.86 -4.37
CA CYS A 215 6.11 -10.02 -4.93
C CYS A 215 6.62 -10.31 -6.35
N PRO A 216 6.89 -11.57 -6.71
CA PRO A 216 7.37 -11.92 -8.06
C PRO A 216 6.36 -11.64 -9.18
N PHE A 217 5.11 -11.36 -8.84
CA PHE A 217 4.04 -11.04 -9.79
C PHE A 217 3.71 -9.53 -9.84
N MET A 218 4.54 -8.69 -9.21
CA MET A 218 4.35 -7.24 -9.21
C MET A 218 5.48 -6.57 -9.99
N ASP A 219 5.10 -5.71 -10.93
CA ASP A 219 6.02 -4.79 -11.60
C ASP A 219 6.01 -3.42 -10.91
N GLN A 220 6.96 -2.56 -11.31
CA GLN A 220 7.09 -1.21 -10.76
C GLN A 220 5.81 -0.39 -10.96
N ALA A 221 5.20 -0.45 -12.15
CA ALA A 221 4.01 0.33 -12.49
C ALA A 221 2.80 -0.03 -11.62
N THR A 222 2.53 -1.32 -11.42
CA THR A 222 1.47 -1.81 -10.53
C THR A 222 1.75 -1.44 -9.08
N THR A 223 3.01 -1.58 -8.65
CA THR A 223 3.44 -1.21 -7.29
C THR A 223 3.20 0.28 -7.02
N CYS A 224 3.62 1.17 -7.92
CA CYS A 224 3.38 2.61 -7.85
C CYS A 224 1.89 2.92 -7.66
N LEU A 225 1.05 2.26 -8.44
CA LEU A 225 -0.38 2.48 -8.44
C LEU A 225 -1.01 2.04 -7.11
N LEU A 226 -0.66 0.86 -6.61
CA LEU A 226 -1.14 0.36 -5.32
C LEU A 226 -0.64 1.22 -4.16
N PHE A 227 0.58 1.73 -4.20
CA PHE A 227 1.07 2.71 -3.24
C PHE A 227 0.26 3.99 -3.25
N ARG A 228 -0.06 4.55 -4.42
CA ARG A 228 -0.90 5.75 -4.52
C ARG A 228 -2.27 5.52 -3.89
N ILE A 229 -2.92 4.39 -4.21
CA ILE A 229 -4.22 4.03 -3.63
C ILE A 229 -4.11 3.90 -2.10
N ALA A 230 -3.08 3.20 -1.60
CA ALA A 230 -2.87 3.04 -0.17
C ALA A 230 -2.61 4.36 0.55
N ILE A 231 -1.87 5.30 -0.06
CA ILE A 231 -1.67 6.65 0.47
C ILE A 231 -3.02 7.38 0.57
N GLU A 232 -3.82 7.38 -0.49
CA GLU A 232 -5.14 8.02 -0.49
C GLU A 232 -6.03 7.45 0.62
N LEU A 233 -6.07 6.12 0.77
CA LEU A 233 -6.83 5.46 1.85
C LEU A 233 -6.28 5.83 3.24
N PHE A 234 -4.97 5.89 3.40
CA PHE A 234 -4.31 6.20 4.67
C PHE A 234 -4.56 7.63 5.15
N LEU A 235 -4.62 8.59 4.21
CA LEU A 235 -4.91 9.99 4.50
C LEU A 235 -6.35 10.19 5.00
N HIS A 236 -7.29 9.35 4.55
CA HIS A 236 -8.70 9.40 4.99
C HIS A 236 -8.97 8.57 6.26
N ALA A 237 -8.18 7.53 6.52
CA ALA A 237 -8.28 6.76 7.75
C ALA A 237 -7.95 7.65 8.96
N HIS A 238 -8.55 7.41 10.14
CA HIS A 238 -8.22 8.08 11.41
C HIS A 238 -8.01 9.60 11.28
N SER A 239 -9.03 10.35 10.87
CA SER A 239 -8.91 11.76 10.45
C SER A 239 -8.35 12.72 11.50
N SER A 240 -8.46 12.40 12.79
CA SER A 240 -7.92 13.22 13.90
C SER A 240 -6.45 12.92 14.24
N ARG A 241 -5.83 11.92 13.59
CA ARG A 241 -4.50 11.40 13.89
C ARG A 241 -3.44 12.05 13.01
N GLY A 242 -2.31 12.43 13.59
CA GLY A 242 -1.12 12.85 12.82
C GLY A 242 -0.61 11.73 11.92
N LYS A 243 -0.21 12.06 10.69
CA LYS A 243 0.16 11.08 9.66
C LYS A 243 1.62 11.23 9.27
N MET A 244 2.31 10.11 9.15
CA MET A 244 3.65 10.01 8.56
C MET A 244 3.61 9.00 7.41
N ILE A 245 4.10 9.39 6.24
CA ILE A 245 4.27 8.48 5.10
C ILE A 245 5.77 8.37 4.83
N VAL A 246 6.26 7.14 4.74
CA VAL A 246 7.66 6.81 4.51
C VAL A 246 7.76 5.98 3.25
N ALA A 247 8.47 6.49 2.24
CA ALA A 247 8.83 5.72 1.06
C ALA A 247 10.26 5.23 1.23
N ASP A 248 10.43 3.98 1.65
CA ASP A 248 11.75 3.38 1.78
C ASP A 248 12.28 3.00 0.39
N GLU A 249 13.56 3.28 0.13
CA GLU A 249 14.20 3.10 -1.18
C GLU A 249 13.39 3.66 -2.37
N ALA A 250 12.83 4.87 -2.23
CA ALA A 250 11.95 5.52 -3.21
C ALA A 250 12.50 5.59 -4.66
N HIS A 251 13.82 5.44 -4.84
CA HIS A 251 14.45 5.36 -6.17
C HIS A 251 14.07 4.09 -6.94
N LYS A 252 13.69 2.99 -6.26
CA LYS A 252 13.27 1.73 -6.89
C LYS A 252 11.90 1.82 -7.57
N VAL A 253 11.12 2.85 -7.27
CA VAL A 253 9.71 2.98 -7.68
C VAL A 253 9.53 4.17 -8.63
N ARG A 254 10.60 4.87 -8.99
CA ARG A 254 10.62 5.93 -10.01
C ARG A 254 11.50 5.50 -11.18
N ASN A 255 10.88 5.10 -12.28
CA ASN A 255 11.47 5.34 -13.60
C ASN A 255 10.93 6.70 -14.09
N THR A 256 11.85 7.64 -14.28
CA THR A 256 11.65 8.85 -15.09
C THR A 256 11.35 8.49 -16.53
#